data_AF-A0A814CDG0-F1
#
_entry.id   AF-A0A814CDG0-F1
#
_cell.length_a   1.000
_cell.length_b   1.000
_cell.length_c   1.000
_cell.angle_alpha   90.00
_cell.angle_beta   90.00
_cell.angle_gamma   90.00
#
_symmetry.space_group_name_H-M   'P 1'
#
loop_
_entity.id
_entity.type
_entity.pdbx_description
1 polymer ?
#
loop_
_entity_poly.entity_id
_entity_poly.type
_entity_poly.pdbx_seq_one_letter_code
_entity_poly.pdbx_strand_id
1 'polypeptide(L)'
;MGSTLVETININAKDFTEHFLTCSTCINQFSSDSIEHQPKLLPCSHTVCRQCLERIVNSQPRSDAIKCPICREHILLPRGGVTSFPPSFIVNQLLDLMVQLRRDVIPKCSSHTNEELLFCETCDKIFCQLCDQHQISAEHTVVPFSLAIKRMNEILFFKASKTISCLDHAFEAVNNEIIRLDSSMEKAAEAINRSFNEIKSYVENRRHNLLQSLKTTQDHKLKILNDQLNLILRKYLRQISSLTQQQIVDVDVHIAHQPPDLIPSYHKQLQSSISLPPHSKSTNILTAKGGFYTALCVDKNGLLLAGKCEKDGFARIEIYDNQGHLLRIIDSYAQRLRRPCSLATTRDGCVFCVDLTTDSIRKYRYT
;
A
#
# COMPACT_ATOMS: atom_id res chain seq x y z
N MET A 1 36.38 4.45 12.96
CA MET A 1 36.68 3.02 12.73
C MET A 1 35.91 2.61 11.48
N GLY A 2 36.59 2.45 10.35
CA GLY A 2 35.94 2.05 9.09
C GLY A 2 35.63 0.56 9.12
N SER A 3 34.38 0.18 8.89
CA SER A 3 34.00 -1.23 8.75
C SER A 3 34.51 -1.77 7.43
N THR A 4 35.46 -2.69 7.46
CA THR A 4 35.88 -3.45 6.28
C THR A 4 34.78 -4.46 5.97
N LEU A 5 34.05 -4.24 4.87
CA LEU A 5 33.18 -5.26 4.27
C LEU A 5 34.08 -6.39 3.75
N VAL A 6 33.98 -7.57 4.37
CA VAL A 6 34.55 -8.79 3.81
C VAL A 6 33.51 -9.36 2.87
N GLU A 7 33.65 -9.08 1.57
CA GLU A 7 32.90 -9.80 0.54
C GLU A 7 33.37 -11.25 0.52
N THR A 8 32.50 -12.15 0.95
CA THR A 8 32.73 -13.59 0.80
C THR A 8 32.30 -13.98 -0.61
N ILE A 9 33.28 -14.13 -1.51
CA ILE A 9 33.03 -14.61 -2.87
C ILE A 9 32.71 -16.11 -2.78
N ASN A 10 31.45 -16.45 -3.02
CA ASN A 10 30.99 -17.83 -3.04
C ASN A 10 31.31 -18.44 -4.41
N ILE A 11 32.51 -19.02 -4.57
CA ILE A 11 32.95 -19.59 -5.84
C ILE A 11 32.27 -20.94 -6.04
N ASN A 12 31.45 -21.06 -7.08
CA ASN A 12 30.86 -22.32 -7.52
C ASN A 12 31.99 -23.34 -7.83
N ALA A 13 31.94 -24.52 -7.19
CA ALA A 13 32.99 -25.54 -7.29
C ALA A 13 33.24 -26.01 -8.74
N LYS A 14 32.22 -25.95 -9.60
CA LYS A 14 32.36 -26.27 -11.03
C LYS A 14 33.21 -25.23 -11.75
N ASP A 15 32.88 -23.96 -11.55
CA ASP A 15 33.59 -22.83 -12.15
C ASP A 15 35.03 -22.77 -11.63
N PHE A 16 35.25 -23.08 -10.35
CA PHE A 16 36.60 -23.18 -9.78
C PHE A 16 37.44 -24.28 -10.44
N THR A 17 36.87 -25.46 -10.65
CA THR A 17 37.58 -26.59 -11.26
C THR A 17 37.95 -26.28 -12.72
N GLU A 18 37.01 -25.72 -13.48
CA GLU A 18 37.21 -25.41 -14.90
C GLU A 18 38.29 -24.34 -15.13
N HIS A 19 38.41 -23.35 -14.24
CA HIS A 19 39.33 -22.22 -14.41
C HIS A 19 40.71 -22.42 -13.75
N PHE A 20 40.78 -23.09 -12.60
CA PHE A 20 42.01 -23.17 -11.80
C PHE A 20 42.70 -24.53 -11.85
N LEU A 21 41.99 -25.60 -12.25
CA LEU A 21 42.48 -26.97 -12.21
C LEU A 21 42.54 -27.64 -13.59
N THR A 22 42.52 -26.85 -14.66
CA THR A 22 42.69 -27.32 -16.04
C THR A 22 43.97 -26.79 -16.65
N CYS A 23 44.59 -27.59 -17.51
CA CYS A 23 45.75 -27.16 -18.27
C CYS A 23 45.30 -26.25 -19.40
N SER A 24 45.72 -24.97 -19.39
CA SER A 24 45.37 -24.00 -20.44
C SER A 24 45.85 -24.36 -21.86
N THR A 25 46.76 -25.33 -22.00
CA THR A 25 47.28 -25.78 -23.30
C THR A 25 46.44 -26.88 -23.96
N CYS A 26 45.90 -27.82 -23.17
CA CYS A 26 45.08 -28.93 -23.70
C CYS A 26 43.63 -28.94 -23.18
N ILE A 27 43.30 -28.02 -22.27
CA ILE A 27 41.98 -27.84 -21.64
C ILE A 27 41.55 -29.05 -20.78
N ASN A 28 42.40 -30.07 -20.64
CA ASN A 28 42.16 -31.20 -19.77
C ASN A 28 42.45 -30.86 -18.30
N GLN A 29 41.70 -31.48 -17.39
CA GLN A 29 41.91 -31.34 -15.95
C GLN A 29 43.27 -31.89 -15.53
N PHE A 30 43.95 -31.21 -14.60
CA PHE A 30 45.14 -31.74 -13.94
C PHE A 30 44.76 -32.93 -13.05
N SER A 31 45.69 -33.87 -12.90
CA SER A 31 45.51 -35.02 -12.03
C SER A 31 46.84 -35.36 -11.36
N SER A 32 46.79 -35.60 -10.05
CA SER A 32 47.92 -36.07 -9.25
C SER A 32 48.27 -37.53 -9.53
N ASP A 33 47.25 -38.34 -9.86
CA ASP A 33 47.37 -39.78 -10.11
C ASP A 33 47.70 -40.12 -11.58
N SER A 34 47.37 -39.23 -12.52
CA SER A 34 47.69 -39.41 -13.94
C SER A 34 49.12 -39.00 -14.26
N ILE A 35 49.85 -39.88 -14.93
CA ILE A 35 51.19 -39.59 -15.42
C ILE A 35 51.12 -38.52 -16.53
N GLU A 36 50.08 -38.51 -17.37
CA GLU A 36 50.00 -37.57 -18.52
C GLU A 36 49.66 -36.14 -18.11
N HIS A 37 48.65 -35.98 -17.26
CA HIS A 37 48.12 -34.65 -16.87
C HIS A 37 48.68 -34.14 -15.56
N GLN A 38 49.86 -34.62 -15.16
CA GLN A 38 50.53 -34.14 -13.96
C GLN A 38 50.90 -32.65 -14.09
N PRO A 39 50.53 -31.77 -13.13
CA PRO A 39 50.84 -30.35 -13.19
C PRO A 39 52.32 -30.08 -12.90
N LYS A 40 53.03 -29.46 -13.85
CA LYS A 40 54.45 -29.08 -13.73
C LYS A 40 54.58 -27.56 -13.64
N LEU A 41 55.32 -27.09 -12.64
CA LEU A 41 55.56 -25.68 -12.38
C LEU A 41 56.81 -25.20 -13.12
N LEU A 42 56.65 -24.18 -13.96
CA LEU A 42 57.76 -23.54 -14.67
C LEU A 42 58.35 -22.42 -13.80
N PRO A 43 59.62 -22.01 -14.02
CA PRO A 43 60.25 -20.88 -13.31
C PRO A 43 59.49 -19.55 -13.44
N CYS A 44 58.74 -19.35 -14.53
CA CYS A 44 57.82 -18.22 -14.72
C CYS A 44 56.52 -18.32 -13.88
N SER A 45 56.45 -19.26 -12.94
CA SER A 45 55.30 -19.56 -12.05
C SER A 45 54.03 -20.08 -12.73
N HIS A 46 54.06 -20.33 -14.05
CA HIS A 46 52.94 -20.96 -14.74
C HIS A 46 52.97 -22.49 -14.60
N THR A 47 51.78 -23.09 -14.53
CA THR A 47 51.62 -24.55 -14.45
C THR A 47 51.12 -25.10 -15.78
N VAL A 48 51.79 -26.13 -16.31
CA VAL A 48 51.44 -26.81 -17.56
C VAL A 48 51.50 -28.32 -17.34
N CYS A 49 50.67 -29.12 -18.02
CA CYS A 49 50.69 -30.56 -17.80
C CYS A 49 51.92 -31.20 -18.47
N ARG A 50 52.39 -32.32 -17.90
CA ARG A 50 53.58 -33.04 -18.39
C ARG A 50 53.47 -33.35 -19.89
N GLN A 51 52.35 -33.91 -20.33
CA GLN A 51 52.14 -34.28 -21.73
C GLN A 51 52.22 -33.07 -22.69
N CYS A 52 51.70 -31.90 -22.30
CA CYS A 52 51.81 -30.69 -23.10
C CYS A 52 53.25 -30.18 -23.17
N LEU A 53 53.98 -30.20 -22.06
CA LEU A 53 55.40 -29.80 -22.05
C LEU A 53 56.25 -30.74 -22.90
N GLU A 54 55.99 -32.05 -22.87
CA GLU A 54 56.69 -33.02 -23.72
C GLU A 54 56.45 -32.77 -25.20
N ARG A 55 55.21 -32.46 -25.59
CA ARG A 55 54.92 -32.08 -26.99
C ARG A 55 55.66 -30.80 -27.40
N ILE A 56 55.74 -29.81 -26.52
CA ILE A 56 56.44 -28.54 -26.79
C ILE A 56 57.95 -28.78 -26.96
N VAL A 57 58.56 -29.55 -26.05
CA VAL A 57 60.00 -29.90 -26.14
C VAL A 57 60.30 -30.70 -27.41
N ASN A 58 59.48 -31.71 -27.73
CA ASN A 58 59.66 -32.54 -28.91
C ASN A 58 59.46 -31.77 -30.23
N SER A 59 58.72 -30.66 -30.21
CA SER A 59 58.59 -29.76 -31.37
C SER A 59 59.85 -28.92 -31.63
N GLN A 60 60.78 -28.85 -30.67
CA GLN A 60 62.02 -28.06 -30.73
C GLN A 60 63.24 -28.87 -30.27
N PRO A 61 63.58 -29.99 -30.94
CA PRO A 61 64.56 -30.97 -30.45
C PRO A 61 66.03 -30.49 -30.42
N ARG A 62 66.32 -29.29 -30.93
CA ARG A 62 67.68 -28.70 -30.98
C ARG A 62 67.87 -27.51 -30.02
N SER A 63 66.94 -27.29 -29.09
CA SER A 63 66.96 -26.16 -28.16
C SER A 63 67.01 -26.65 -26.71
N ASP A 64 67.95 -26.12 -25.94
CA ASP A 64 68.04 -26.34 -24.48
C ASP A 64 67.05 -25.45 -23.70
N ALA A 65 66.16 -24.76 -24.41
CA ALA A 65 65.15 -23.89 -23.83
C ALA A 65 63.80 -24.05 -24.54
N ILE A 66 62.71 -23.90 -23.79
CA ILE A 66 61.35 -23.82 -24.30
C ILE A 66 60.75 -22.44 -24.03
N LYS A 67 59.74 -22.06 -24.81
CA LYS A 67 58.91 -20.90 -24.50
C LYS A 67 57.70 -21.34 -23.71
N CYS A 68 57.41 -20.67 -22.58
CA CYS A 68 56.19 -20.93 -21.83
C CYS A 68 54.96 -20.69 -22.73
N PRO A 69 54.01 -21.64 -22.84
CA PRO A 69 52.83 -21.47 -23.71
C PRO A 69 51.88 -20.36 -23.24
N ILE A 70 52.02 -19.89 -21.99
CA ILE A 70 51.13 -18.89 -21.38
C ILE A 70 51.75 -17.49 -21.47
N CYS A 71 52.96 -17.28 -20.93
CA CYS A 71 53.62 -15.96 -20.91
C CYS A 71 54.72 -15.76 -21.95
N ARG A 72 55.07 -16.80 -22.73
CA ARG A 72 56.14 -16.80 -23.75
C ARG A 72 57.56 -16.57 -23.24
N GLU A 73 57.78 -16.55 -21.92
CA GLU A 73 59.10 -16.48 -21.31
C GLU A 73 59.98 -17.68 -21.70
N HIS A 74 61.27 -17.45 -21.89
CA HIS A 74 62.25 -18.48 -22.22
C HIS A 74 62.67 -19.23 -20.96
N ILE A 75 62.39 -20.53 -20.92
CA ILE A 75 62.66 -21.41 -19.79
C ILE A 75 63.73 -22.42 -20.19
N LEU A 76 64.84 -22.44 -19.46
CA LEU A 76 65.89 -23.44 -19.63
C LEU A 76 65.38 -24.82 -19.22
N LEU A 77 65.67 -25.84 -20.04
CA LEU A 77 65.31 -27.21 -19.76
C LEU A 77 66.21 -27.79 -18.67
N PRO A 78 65.66 -28.40 -17.62
CA PRO A 78 66.44 -29.15 -16.64
C PRO A 78 67.14 -30.35 -17.29
N ARG A 79 68.28 -30.79 -16.71
CA ARG A 79 69.09 -31.89 -17.24
C ARG A 79 68.36 -33.24 -17.36
N GLY A 80 67.28 -33.44 -16.62
CA GLY A 80 66.41 -34.62 -16.73
C GLY A 80 65.10 -34.36 -17.49
N GLY A 81 65.05 -33.35 -18.35
CA GLY A 81 63.91 -33.06 -19.22
C GLY A 81 62.65 -32.63 -18.49
N VAL A 82 61.49 -32.84 -19.12
CA VAL A 82 60.19 -32.35 -18.63
C VAL A 82 59.80 -32.93 -17.26
N THR A 83 60.17 -34.18 -16.99
CA THR A 83 59.85 -34.85 -15.72
C THR A 83 60.51 -34.17 -14.52
N SER A 84 61.66 -33.51 -14.76
CA SER A 84 62.47 -32.83 -13.75
C SER A 84 61.97 -31.44 -13.37
N PHE A 85 60.92 -30.92 -14.04
CA PHE A 85 60.22 -29.76 -13.50
C PHE A 85 59.48 -30.14 -12.21
N PRO A 86 59.50 -29.26 -11.18
CA PRO A 86 58.82 -29.53 -9.93
C PRO A 86 57.30 -29.65 -10.14
N PRO A 87 56.61 -30.49 -9.35
CA PRO A 87 55.15 -30.52 -9.36
C PRO A 87 54.60 -29.19 -8.83
N SER A 88 53.44 -28.76 -9.33
CA SER A 88 52.75 -27.60 -8.78
C SER A 88 52.04 -27.97 -7.48
N PHE A 89 52.66 -27.65 -6.36
CA PHE A 89 52.15 -27.99 -5.03
C PHE A 89 50.76 -27.39 -4.76
N ILE A 90 50.55 -26.12 -5.13
CA ILE A 90 49.27 -25.43 -4.94
C ILE A 90 48.14 -26.10 -5.75
N VAL A 91 48.41 -26.47 -7.01
CA VAL A 91 47.41 -27.15 -7.86
C VAL A 91 47.08 -28.53 -7.28
N ASN A 92 48.09 -29.26 -6.79
CA ASN A 92 47.85 -30.56 -6.13
C ASN A 92 47.05 -30.43 -4.83
N GLN A 93 47.36 -29.45 -3.97
CA GLN A 93 46.56 -29.19 -2.76
C GLN A 93 45.12 -28.82 -3.08
N LEU A 94 44.90 -28.03 -4.13
CA LEU A 94 43.56 -27.66 -4.58
C LEU A 94 42.82 -28.85 -5.21
N LEU A 95 43.52 -29.74 -5.93
CA LEU A 95 42.96 -31.01 -6.40
C LEU A 95 42.52 -31.89 -5.22
N ASP A 96 43.36 -32.03 -4.20
CA ASP A 96 43.05 -32.81 -2.99
C ASP A 96 41.86 -32.21 -2.22
N LEU A 97 41.80 -30.89 -2.08
CA LEU A 97 40.67 -30.18 -1.46
C LEU A 97 39.37 -30.39 -2.23
N MET A 98 39.41 -30.34 -3.56
CA MET A 98 38.23 -30.62 -4.40
C MET A 98 37.76 -32.06 -4.26
N VAL A 99 38.68 -33.02 -4.13
CA VAL A 99 38.33 -34.42 -3.88
C VAL A 99 37.68 -34.58 -2.50
N GLN A 100 38.19 -33.90 -1.46
CA GLN A 100 37.61 -33.93 -0.12
C GLN A 100 36.20 -33.31 -0.08
N LEU A 101 36.02 -32.14 -0.69
CA LEU A 101 34.71 -31.47 -0.79
C LEU A 101 33.68 -32.31 -1.57
N ARG A 102 34.11 -33.11 -2.54
CA ARG A 102 33.21 -34.06 -3.23
C ARG A 102 32.86 -35.27 -2.35
N ARG A 103 33.80 -35.78 -1.55
CA ARG A 103 33.59 -36.94 -0.66
C ARG A 103 32.58 -36.67 0.44
N ASP A 104 32.47 -35.43 0.92
CA ASP A 104 31.47 -35.04 1.93
C ASP A 104 30.04 -34.96 1.39
N VAL A 105 29.86 -34.99 0.06
CA VAL A 105 28.55 -34.87 -0.62
C VAL A 105 28.04 -36.21 -1.15
N ILE A 106 28.86 -37.27 -1.18
CA ILE A 106 28.44 -38.60 -1.63
C ILE A 106 27.77 -39.33 -0.46
N PRO A 107 26.46 -39.62 -0.53
CA PRO A 107 25.76 -40.28 0.56
C PRO A 107 26.29 -41.71 0.72
N LYS A 108 26.76 -42.03 1.93
CA LYS A 108 27.30 -43.36 2.26
C LYS A 108 26.32 -44.19 3.06
N CYS A 109 26.49 -45.50 3.02
CA CYS A 109 25.68 -46.40 3.82
C CYS A 109 25.94 -46.19 5.31
N SER A 110 24.88 -46.12 6.12
CA SER A 110 24.98 -45.98 7.57
C SER A 110 25.62 -47.20 8.26
N SER A 111 25.46 -48.39 7.67
CA SER A 111 26.03 -49.64 8.17
C SER A 111 27.40 -49.96 7.57
N HIS A 112 27.71 -49.42 6.39
CA HIS A 112 28.95 -49.64 5.67
C HIS A 112 29.55 -48.29 5.24
N THR A 113 30.28 -47.65 6.14
CA THR A 113 30.73 -46.24 6.01
C THR A 113 31.73 -45.97 4.88
N ASN A 114 32.27 -47.02 4.26
CA ASN A 114 33.13 -46.93 3.08
C ASN A 114 32.37 -47.19 1.77
N GLU A 115 31.11 -47.61 1.83
CA GLU A 115 30.30 -47.93 0.66
C GLU A 115 29.38 -46.77 0.28
N GLU A 116 29.38 -46.44 -1.01
CA GLU A 116 28.49 -45.46 -1.59
C GLU A 116 27.08 -46.03 -1.78
N LEU A 117 26.07 -45.18 -1.63
CA LEU A 117 24.69 -45.56 -1.92
C LEU A 117 24.41 -45.48 -3.43
N LEU A 118 23.68 -46.48 -3.92
CA LEU A 118 23.14 -46.60 -5.27
C LEU A 118 21.62 -46.50 -5.21
N PHE A 119 21.01 -46.10 -6.32
CA PHE A 119 19.58 -46.05 -6.52
C PHE A 119 19.19 -46.81 -7.79
N CYS A 120 18.27 -47.76 -7.67
CA CYS A 120 17.65 -48.41 -8.81
C CYS A 120 16.40 -47.65 -9.22
N GLU A 121 16.40 -47.04 -10.41
CA GLU A 121 15.24 -46.32 -10.96
C GLU A 121 14.09 -47.29 -11.29
N THR A 122 14.40 -48.54 -11.69
CA THR A 122 13.41 -49.57 -12.01
C THR A 122 12.65 -50.04 -10.76
N CYS A 123 13.33 -50.15 -9.62
CA CYS A 123 12.76 -50.68 -8.37
C CYS A 123 12.43 -49.63 -7.32
N ASP A 124 12.76 -48.36 -7.59
CA ASP A 124 12.66 -47.24 -6.64
C ASP A 124 13.29 -47.57 -5.28
N LYS A 125 14.52 -48.13 -5.31
CA LYS A 125 15.20 -48.64 -4.12
C LYS A 125 16.62 -48.09 -3.98
N ILE A 126 16.96 -47.65 -2.77
CA ILE A 126 18.30 -47.20 -2.38
C ILE A 126 19.00 -48.36 -1.66
N PHE A 127 20.25 -48.65 -2.02
CA PHE A 127 21.04 -49.71 -1.40
C PHE A 127 22.54 -49.44 -1.51
N CYS A 128 23.36 -50.13 -0.73
CA CYS A 128 24.78 -50.35 -1.06
C CYS A 128 24.99 -51.83 -1.39
N GLN A 129 26.05 -52.14 -2.14
CA GLN A 129 26.31 -53.49 -2.64
C GLN A 129 26.49 -54.54 -1.51
N LEU A 130 26.87 -54.10 -0.31
CA LEU A 130 27.03 -54.98 0.85
C LEU A 130 25.72 -55.22 1.61
N CYS A 131 24.81 -54.24 1.67
CA CYS A 131 23.50 -54.43 2.30
C CYS A 131 22.55 -55.25 1.43
N ASP A 132 22.69 -55.14 0.11
CA ASP A 132 21.84 -55.82 -0.84
C ASP A 132 22.64 -56.06 -2.12
N GLN A 133 22.85 -57.33 -2.47
CA GLN A 133 23.39 -57.72 -3.78
C GLN A 133 22.28 -57.63 -4.83
N HIS A 134 21.68 -56.44 -4.95
CA HIS A 134 20.69 -56.13 -5.96
C HIS A 134 21.32 -56.36 -7.32
N GLN A 135 20.77 -57.31 -8.09
CA GLN A 135 21.37 -57.72 -9.35
C GLN A 135 21.36 -56.55 -10.33
N ILE A 136 22.55 -56.06 -10.67
CA ILE A 136 22.76 -55.14 -11.78
C ILE A 136 22.62 -55.97 -13.06
N SER A 137 21.38 -56.29 -13.43
CA SER A 137 21.04 -56.94 -14.68
C SER A 137 20.69 -55.89 -15.74
N ALA A 138 20.59 -56.30 -17.01
CA ALA A 138 20.22 -55.41 -18.10
C ALA A 138 18.79 -54.83 -17.98
N GLU A 139 17.94 -55.36 -17.09
CA GLU A 139 16.57 -54.88 -16.87
C GLU A 139 16.47 -53.78 -15.81
N HIS A 140 17.55 -53.52 -15.05
CA HIS A 140 17.54 -52.57 -13.95
C HIS A 140 18.44 -51.37 -14.25
N THR A 141 17.86 -50.17 -14.23
CA THR A 141 18.65 -48.94 -14.35
C THR A 141 19.13 -48.53 -12.96
N VAL A 142 20.39 -48.82 -12.65
CA VAL A 142 21.03 -48.44 -11.38
C VAL A 142 21.97 -47.27 -11.60
N VAL A 143 21.80 -46.20 -10.81
CA VAL A 143 22.63 -45.00 -10.83
C VAL A 143 23.18 -44.70 -9.44
N PRO A 144 24.30 -43.97 -9.33
CA PRO A 144 24.75 -43.46 -8.03
C PRO A 144 23.65 -42.63 -7.36
N PHE A 145 23.43 -42.82 -6.06
CA PHE A 145 22.35 -42.13 -5.35
C PHE A 145 22.54 -40.60 -5.37
N SER A 146 23.79 -40.13 -5.36
CA SER A 146 24.12 -38.71 -5.54
C SER A 146 23.59 -38.12 -6.86
N LEU A 147 23.59 -38.90 -7.95
CA LEU A 147 23.03 -38.48 -9.24
C LEU A 147 21.49 -38.48 -9.22
N ALA A 148 20.89 -39.50 -8.59
CA ALA A 148 19.44 -39.58 -8.42
C ALA A 148 18.89 -38.41 -7.60
N ILE A 149 19.53 -38.07 -6.47
CA ILE A 149 19.17 -36.90 -5.64
C ILE A 149 19.23 -35.62 -6.46
N LYS A 150 20.32 -35.41 -7.22
CA LYS A 150 20.48 -34.19 -8.01
C LYS A 150 19.36 -34.04 -9.05
N ARG A 151 19.08 -35.10 -9.81
CA ARG A 151 17.98 -35.12 -10.80
C ARG A 151 16.62 -34.90 -10.16
N MET A 152 16.34 -35.58 -9.06
CA MET A 152 15.06 -35.50 -8.38
C MET A 152 14.83 -34.11 -7.76
N ASN A 153 15.87 -33.50 -7.18
CA ASN A 153 15.81 -32.12 -6.68
C ASN A 153 15.53 -31.11 -7.80
N GLU A 154 16.15 -31.26 -8.96
CA GLU A 154 15.89 -30.40 -10.13
C GLU A 154 14.43 -30.52 -10.62
N ILE A 155 13.90 -31.75 -10.70
CA ILE A 155 12.51 -32.01 -11.10
C ILE A 155 11.52 -31.45 -10.09
N LEU A 156 11.76 -31.68 -8.79
CA LEU A 156 10.92 -31.18 -7.71
C LEU A 156 10.93 -29.64 -7.67
N PHE A 157 12.11 -29.03 -7.84
CA PHE A 157 12.26 -27.59 -7.93
C PHE A 157 11.48 -27.00 -9.11
N PHE A 158 11.57 -27.62 -10.29
CA PHE A 158 10.81 -27.20 -11.47
C PHE A 158 9.29 -27.29 -11.23
N LYS A 159 8.81 -28.41 -10.68
CA LYS A 159 7.38 -28.59 -10.36
C LYS A 159 6.90 -27.56 -9.34
N ALA A 160 7.65 -27.36 -8.25
CA ALA A 160 7.33 -26.37 -7.23
C ALA A 160 7.29 -24.94 -7.80
N SER A 161 8.29 -24.57 -8.59
CA SER A 161 8.36 -23.26 -9.25
C SER A 161 7.17 -23.02 -10.19
N LYS A 162 6.79 -24.05 -10.96
CA LYS A 162 5.61 -23.99 -11.84
C LYS A 162 4.31 -23.82 -11.04
N THR A 163 4.15 -24.55 -9.93
CA THR A 163 3.00 -24.42 -9.05
C THR A 163 2.91 -23.03 -8.42
N ILE A 164 4.03 -22.48 -7.94
CA ILE A 164 4.09 -21.12 -7.39
C ILE A 164 3.63 -20.11 -8.46
N SER A 165 4.18 -20.17 -9.66
CA SER A 165 3.76 -19.28 -10.75
C SER A 165 2.26 -19.39 -11.09
N CYS A 166 1.69 -20.59 -11.07
CA CYS A 166 0.25 -20.76 -11.25
C CYS A 166 -0.57 -20.14 -10.12
N LEU A 167 -0.11 -20.27 -8.88
CA LEU A 167 -0.75 -19.66 -7.71
C LEU A 167 -0.65 -18.14 -7.75
N ASP A 168 0.48 -17.59 -8.16
CA ASP A 168 0.67 -16.14 -8.32
C ASP A 168 -0.32 -15.56 -9.34
N HIS A 169 -0.46 -16.19 -10.51
CA HIS A 169 -1.46 -15.76 -11.50
C HIS A 169 -2.90 -15.86 -10.97
N ALA A 170 -3.23 -16.93 -10.24
CA ALA A 170 -4.57 -17.08 -9.64
C ALA A 170 -4.84 -16.02 -8.58
N PHE A 171 -3.84 -15.71 -7.75
CA PHE A 171 -3.90 -14.66 -6.74
C PHE A 171 -4.10 -13.27 -7.37
N GLU A 172 -3.34 -12.94 -8.41
CA GLU A 172 -3.51 -11.69 -9.15
C GLU A 172 -4.91 -11.59 -9.78
N ALA A 173 -5.39 -12.67 -10.39
CA ALA A 173 -6.73 -12.69 -10.99
C ALA A 173 -7.83 -12.40 -9.95
N VAL A 174 -7.75 -13.02 -8.77
CA VAL A 174 -8.73 -12.79 -7.70
C VAL A 174 -8.63 -11.36 -7.15
N ASN A 175 -7.43 -10.83 -6.93
CA ASN A 175 -7.26 -9.46 -6.45
C ASN A 175 -7.79 -8.43 -7.44
N ASN A 176 -7.53 -8.64 -8.74
CA ASN A 176 -8.07 -7.78 -9.79
C ASN A 176 -9.61 -7.81 -9.80
N GLU A 177 -10.21 -8.97 -9.54
CA GLU A 177 -11.66 -9.11 -9.45
C GLU A 177 -12.24 -8.40 -8.22
N ILE A 178 -11.55 -8.45 -7.08
CA ILE A 178 -11.93 -7.71 -5.86
C ILE A 178 -11.95 -6.20 -6.14
N ILE A 179 -10.86 -5.67 -6.73
CA ILE A 179 -10.77 -4.23 -7.09
C ILE A 179 -11.87 -3.85 -8.08
N ARG A 180 -12.15 -4.71 -9.06
CA ARG A 180 -13.19 -4.48 -10.05
C ARG A 180 -14.58 -4.43 -9.41
N LEU A 181 -14.85 -5.33 -8.46
CA LEU A 181 -16.12 -5.39 -7.74
C LEU A 181 -16.33 -4.13 -6.90
N ASP A 182 -15.31 -3.67 -6.17
CA ASP A 182 -15.38 -2.44 -5.36
C ASP A 182 -15.65 -1.22 -6.25
N SER A 183 -14.92 -1.08 -7.37
CA SER A 183 -15.17 0.01 -8.33
C SER A 183 -16.58 -0.06 -8.93
N SER A 184 -17.09 -1.26 -9.21
CA SER A 184 -18.45 -1.43 -9.72
C SER A 184 -19.50 -1.04 -8.68
N MET A 185 -19.28 -1.36 -7.41
CA MET A 185 -20.15 -0.99 -6.31
C MET A 185 -20.22 0.54 -6.16
N GLU A 186 -19.07 1.23 -6.17
CA GLU A 186 -19.01 2.69 -6.10
C GLU A 186 -19.76 3.35 -7.26
N LYS A 187 -19.53 2.88 -8.50
CA LYS A 187 -20.24 3.39 -9.68
C LYS A 187 -21.76 3.19 -9.58
N ALA A 188 -22.20 2.03 -9.10
CA ALA A 188 -23.62 1.75 -8.90
C ALA A 188 -24.23 2.68 -7.84
N ALA A 189 -23.55 2.88 -6.71
CA ALA A 189 -23.98 3.80 -5.66
C ALA A 189 -24.05 5.25 -6.17
N GLU A 190 -23.07 5.68 -6.96
CA GLU A 190 -23.08 7.02 -7.55
C GLU A 190 -24.23 7.20 -8.55
N ALA A 191 -24.51 6.19 -9.39
CA ALA A 191 -25.64 6.21 -10.31
C ALA A 191 -26.98 6.33 -9.57
N ILE A 192 -27.16 5.57 -8.49
CA ILE A 192 -28.36 5.65 -7.63
C ILE A 192 -28.49 7.08 -7.07
N ASN A 193 -27.43 7.59 -6.44
CA ASN A 193 -27.45 8.92 -5.84
C ASN A 193 -27.74 10.02 -6.87
N ARG A 194 -27.20 9.89 -8.08
CA ARG A 194 -27.45 10.82 -9.19
C ARG A 194 -28.94 10.85 -9.56
N SER A 195 -29.57 9.69 -9.75
CA SER A 195 -31.00 9.60 -10.06
C SER A 195 -31.88 10.20 -8.95
N PHE A 196 -31.55 9.97 -7.67
CA PHE A 196 -32.29 10.57 -6.56
C PHE A 196 -32.10 12.09 -6.48
N ASN A 197 -30.90 12.59 -6.76
CA ASN A 197 -30.63 14.04 -6.79
C ASN A 197 -31.38 14.74 -7.93
N GLU A 198 -31.53 14.11 -9.09
CA GLU A 198 -32.35 14.62 -10.19
C GLU A 198 -33.83 14.75 -9.79
N ILE A 199 -34.39 13.70 -9.18
CA ILE A 199 -35.77 13.72 -8.68
C ILE A 199 -35.94 14.82 -7.62
N LYS A 200 -35.01 14.93 -6.67
CA LYS A 200 -35.03 15.98 -5.64
C LYS A 200 -35.02 17.38 -6.26
N SER A 201 -34.18 17.60 -7.26
CA SER A 201 -34.12 18.87 -7.99
C SER A 201 -35.45 19.19 -8.68
N TYR A 202 -36.07 18.20 -9.32
CA TYR A 202 -37.38 18.38 -9.96
C TYR A 202 -38.47 18.78 -8.95
N VAL A 203 -38.52 18.11 -7.80
CA VAL A 203 -39.49 18.40 -6.73
C VAL A 203 -39.26 19.79 -6.14
N GLU A 204 -38.00 20.16 -5.86
CA GLU A 204 -37.67 21.49 -5.31
C GLU A 204 -38.00 22.61 -6.30
N ASN A 205 -37.71 22.44 -7.59
CA ASN A 205 -38.08 23.40 -8.62
C ASN A 205 -39.61 23.55 -8.71
N ARG A 206 -40.37 22.44 -8.66
CA ARG A 206 -41.83 22.50 -8.67
C ARG A 206 -42.37 23.23 -7.44
N ARG A 207 -41.81 22.98 -6.26
CA ARG A 207 -42.14 23.69 -5.02
C ARG A 207 -41.89 25.19 -5.15
N HIS A 208 -40.72 25.58 -5.66
CA HIS A 208 -40.37 26.99 -5.87
C HIS A 208 -41.39 27.68 -6.80
N ASN A 209 -41.73 27.06 -7.93
CA ASN A 209 -42.70 27.58 -8.87
C ASN A 209 -44.11 27.75 -8.26
N LEU A 210 -44.54 26.81 -7.43
CA LEU A 210 -45.84 26.90 -6.73
C LEU A 210 -45.86 28.05 -5.72
N LEU A 211 -44.80 28.20 -4.92
CA LEU A 211 -44.68 29.30 -3.97
C LEU A 211 -44.63 30.66 -4.67
N GLN A 212 -43.93 30.74 -5.80
CA GLN A 212 -43.90 31.96 -6.61
C GLN A 212 -45.29 32.30 -7.16
N SER A 213 -46.01 31.33 -7.71
CA SER A 213 -47.38 31.52 -8.20
C SER A 213 -48.35 31.98 -7.10
N LEU A 214 -48.23 31.40 -5.90
CA LEU A 214 -48.99 31.83 -4.73
C LEU A 214 -48.71 33.30 -4.38
N LYS A 215 -47.43 33.68 -4.33
CA LYS A 215 -47.01 35.05 -4.02
C LYS A 215 -47.52 36.06 -5.05
N THR A 216 -47.39 35.76 -6.34
CA THR A 216 -47.92 36.61 -7.41
C THR A 216 -49.44 36.79 -7.29
N THR A 217 -50.17 35.72 -6.94
CA THR A 217 -51.62 35.79 -6.74
C THR A 217 -51.98 36.65 -5.52
N GLN A 218 -51.22 36.52 -4.42
CA GLN A 218 -51.38 37.36 -3.23
C GLN A 218 -51.13 38.83 -3.57
N ASP A 219 -50.02 39.16 -4.23
CA ASP A 219 -49.66 40.53 -4.61
C ASP A 219 -50.72 41.15 -5.52
N HIS A 220 -51.24 40.37 -6.48
CA HIS A 220 -52.32 40.82 -7.36
C HIS A 220 -53.62 41.11 -6.60
N LYS A 221 -54.02 40.22 -5.67
CA LYS A 221 -55.20 40.44 -4.82
C LYS A 221 -55.03 41.65 -3.91
N LEU A 222 -53.85 41.81 -3.28
CA LEU A 222 -53.55 42.97 -2.44
C LEU A 222 -53.61 44.28 -3.23
N LYS A 223 -53.10 44.29 -4.47
CA LYS A 223 -53.21 45.45 -5.36
C LYS A 223 -54.66 45.84 -5.61
N ILE A 224 -55.51 44.87 -6.00
CA ILE A 224 -56.95 45.13 -6.24
C ILE A 224 -57.62 45.70 -4.98
N LEU A 225 -57.37 45.09 -3.81
CA LEU A 225 -57.96 45.55 -2.55
C LEU A 225 -57.51 46.98 -2.20
N ASN A 226 -56.24 47.30 -2.44
CA ASN A 226 -55.71 48.63 -2.17
C ASN A 226 -56.29 49.67 -3.15
N ASP A 227 -56.45 49.32 -4.42
CA ASP A 227 -57.10 50.17 -5.42
C ASP A 227 -58.57 50.43 -5.06
N GLN A 228 -59.29 49.40 -4.60
CA GLN A 228 -60.67 49.53 -4.09
C GLN A 228 -60.75 50.44 -2.86
N LEU A 229 -59.84 50.29 -1.91
CA LEU A 229 -59.78 51.14 -0.72
C LEU A 229 -59.56 52.61 -1.11
N ASN A 230 -58.64 52.88 -2.04
CA ASN A 230 -58.39 54.22 -2.56
C ASN A 230 -59.61 54.83 -3.25
N LEU A 231 -60.38 54.03 -4.00
CA LEU A 231 -61.64 54.48 -4.62
C LEU A 231 -62.69 54.87 -3.57
N ILE A 232 -62.83 54.07 -2.50
CA ILE A 232 -63.75 54.36 -1.39
C ILE A 232 -63.33 55.65 -0.69
N LEU A 233 -62.05 55.80 -0.35
CA LEU A 233 -61.52 57.01 0.30
C LEU A 233 -61.79 58.26 -0.54
N ARG A 234 -61.56 58.19 -1.87
CA ARG A 234 -61.87 59.31 -2.78
C ARG A 234 -63.37 59.66 -2.79
N LYS A 235 -64.26 58.66 -2.78
CA LYS A 235 -65.71 58.90 -2.70
C LYS A 235 -66.09 59.57 -1.38
N TYR A 236 -65.54 59.09 -0.26
CA TYR A 236 -65.79 59.65 1.06
C TYR A 236 -65.35 61.12 1.15
N LEU A 237 -64.14 61.43 0.66
CA LEU A 237 -63.63 62.81 0.61
C LEU A 237 -64.53 63.72 -0.24
N ARG A 238 -64.96 63.27 -1.43
CA ARG A 238 -65.89 64.04 -2.27
C ARG A 238 -67.21 64.32 -1.57
N GLN A 239 -67.75 63.34 -0.84
CA GLN A 239 -69.02 63.50 -0.14
C GLN A 239 -68.91 64.50 1.03
N ILE A 240 -67.80 64.43 1.79
CA ILE A 240 -67.49 65.44 2.82
C ILE A 240 -67.42 66.82 2.17
N SER A 241 -66.68 66.97 1.06
CA SER A 241 -66.57 68.24 0.34
C SER A 241 -67.92 68.79 -0.13
N SER A 242 -68.81 67.93 -0.64
CA SER A 242 -70.16 68.36 -1.04
C SER A 242 -71.05 68.78 0.14
N LEU A 243 -70.93 68.11 1.29
CA LEU A 243 -71.67 68.47 2.51
C LEU A 243 -71.16 69.80 3.09
N THR A 244 -69.84 70.04 3.05
CA THR A 244 -69.27 71.34 3.44
C THR A 244 -69.66 72.48 2.49
N GLN A 245 -69.90 72.20 1.21
CA GLN A 245 -70.43 73.20 0.26
C GLN A 245 -71.92 73.48 0.46
N GLN A 246 -72.72 72.47 0.84
CA GLN A 246 -74.14 72.65 1.17
C GLN A 246 -74.35 73.38 2.50
N GLN A 247 -73.45 73.22 3.48
CA GLN A 247 -73.50 73.98 4.75
C GLN A 247 -73.09 75.46 4.62
N ILE A 248 -72.64 75.93 3.44
CA ILE A 248 -72.35 77.36 3.22
C ILE A 248 -73.61 78.14 2.75
N VAL A 249 -74.70 77.45 2.40
CA VAL A 249 -75.91 78.13 1.89
C VAL A 249 -76.98 78.33 2.97
N ASP A 250 -76.85 77.72 4.15
CA ASP A 250 -77.79 77.95 5.25
C ASP A 250 -77.07 78.02 6.61
N VAL A 251 -77.18 79.21 7.22
CA VAL A 251 -76.99 79.56 8.64
C VAL A 251 -75.58 80.00 9.10
N ASP A 252 -75.50 81.30 9.46
CA ASP A 252 -74.56 81.88 10.43
C ASP A 252 -74.61 81.10 11.77
N VAL A 253 -73.62 80.26 12.05
CA VAL A 253 -73.37 79.78 13.42
C VAL A 253 -71.87 79.78 13.72
N HIS A 254 -71.53 80.63 14.68
CA HIS A 254 -70.24 80.75 15.34
C HIS A 254 -70.09 79.60 16.37
N ILE A 255 -69.43 78.49 16.02
CA ILE A 255 -68.99 77.51 17.03
C ILE A 255 -67.60 76.96 16.67
N ALA A 256 -66.65 77.26 17.55
CA ALA A 256 -65.37 76.59 17.66
C ALA A 256 -65.59 75.13 18.06
N HIS A 257 -65.10 74.16 17.28
CA HIS A 257 -64.69 72.84 17.77
C HIS A 257 -63.72 72.16 16.80
N GLN A 258 -62.65 71.59 17.37
CA GLN A 258 -61.66 70.74 16.71
C GLN A 258 -62.33 69.59 15.94
N PRO A 259 -61.79 69.18 14.78
CA PRO A 259 -62.29 67.98 14.10
C PRO A 259 -61.95 66.72 14.92
N PRO A 260 -62.88 65.76 15.01
CA PRO A 260 -62.71 64.54 15.81
C PRO A 260 -61.72 63.57 15.15
N ASP A 261 -60.76 63.08 15.95
CA ASP A 261 -59.90 61.94 15.65
C ASP A 261 -60.75 60.67 15.46
N LEU A 262 -61.06 60.35 14.20
CA LEU A 262 -61.83 59.17 13.83
C LEU A 262 -61.01 58.18 13.01
N ILE A 263 -59.75 57.91 13.38
CA ILE A 263 -59.09 56.65 13.05
C ILE A 263 -58.10 56.23 14.16
N PRO A 264 -58.56 55.54 15.21
CA PRO A 264 -57.66 54.64 15.92
C PRO A 264 -58.31 53.27 16.17
N SER A 265 -58.27 52.35 15.19
CA SER A 265 -58.48 50.92 15.50
C SER A 265 -57.90 49.90 14.53
N TYR A 266 -57.39 50.25 13.35
CA TYR A 266 -56.91 49.22 12.39
C TYR A 266 -55.39 49.06 12.32
N HIS A 267 -54.60 50.00 12.83
CA HIS A 267 -53.13 49.91 12.78
C HIS A 267 -52.53 49.00 13.87
N LYS A 268 -53.30 48.60 14.89
CA LYS A 268 -52.83 47.78 16.01
C LYS A 268 -53.00 46.27 15.82
N GLN A 269 -53.71 45.84 14.77
CA GLN A 269 -54.09 44.42 14.58
C GLN A 269 -53.35 43.73 13.43
N LEU A 270 -52.58 44.47 12.62
CA LEU A 270 -51.74 43.93 11.54
C LEU A 270 -50.28 43.67 11.95
N GLN A 271 -49.84 44.16 13.12
CA GLN A 271 -48.50 43.86 13.66
C GLN A 271 -48.48 42.60 14.56
N SER A 272 -49.63 42.07 14.96
CA SER A 272 -49.74 40.94 15.89
C SER A 272 -49.79 39.56 15.24
N SER A 273 -49.67 39.45 13.91
CA SER A 273 -49.79 38.18 13.17
C SER A 273 -48.63 37.88 12.22
N ILE A 274 -47.49 38.56 12.37
CA ILE A 274 -46.20 38.15 11.78
C ILE A 274 -45.17 38.01 12.92
N SER A 275 -45.42 37.06 13.81
CA SER A 275 -44.38 36.49 14.66
C SER A 275 -44.03 35.11 14.10
N LEU A 276 -43.00 35.09 13.26
CA LEU A 276 -42.20 33.88 13.11
C LEU A 276 -41.76 33.44 14.52
N PRO A 277 -41.70 32.13 14.81
CA PRO A 277 -41.18 31.66 16.10
C PRO A 277 -39.82 32.34 16.32
N PRO A 278 -39.51 32.83 17.53
CA PRO A 278 -38.24 33.48 17.78
C PRO A 278 -37.17 32.53 17.30
N HIS A 279 -36.35 32.99 16.34
CA HIS A 279 -35.10 32.32 16.00
C HIS A 279 -34.48 31.91 17.33
N SER A 280 -34.32 30.59 17.52
CA SER A 280 -33.68 30.01 18.68
C SER A 280 -32.46 30.86 18.99
N LYS A 281 -32.48 31.60 20.10
CA LYS A 281 -31.32 32.37 20.54
C LYS A 281 -30.15 31.40 20.50
N SER A 282 -29.17 31.65 19.64
CA SER A 282 -27.95 30.84 19.61
C SER A 282 -27.25 31.10 20.95
N THR A 283 -27.51 30.24 21.92
CA THR A 283 -26.78 30.23 23.18
C THR A 283 -25.39 29.71 22.87
N ASN A 284 -24.36 30.54 23.08
CA ASN A 284 -22.98 30.09 23.06
C ASN A 284 -22.76 29.20 24.28
N ILE A 285 -22.91 27.89 24.09
CA ILE A 285 -22.68 26.88 25.13
C ILE A 285 -21.17 26.74 25.41
N LEU A 286 -20.31 27.11 24.46
CA LEU A 286 -18.87 26.89 24.50
C LEU A 286 -18.10 28.22 24.43
N THR A 287 -17.53 28.67 25.55
CA THR A 287 -16.64 29.84 25.60
C THR A 287 -15.25 29.50 25.09
N ALA A 288 -14.84 30.10 23.98
CA ALA A 288 -13.54 29.88 23.34
C ALA A 288 -12.38 30.51 24.16
N LYS A 289 -11.77 29.74 25.06
CA LYS A 289 -10.37 29.98 25.44
C LYS A 289 -9.47 29.22 24.47
N GLY A 290 -8.95 29.93 23.46
CA GLY A 290 -7.91 29.46 22.52
C GLY A 290 -8.32 28.31 21.58
N GLY A 291 -7.79 28.32 20.35
CA GLY A 291 -8.05 27.27 19.35
C GLY A 291 -9.35 27.42 18.55
N PHE A 292 -9.61 26.46 17.67
CA PHE A 292 -10.82 26.37 16.85
C PHE A 292 -11.42 24.96 16.90
N TYR A 293 -12.75 24.88 16.87
CA TYR A 293 -13.46 23.60 16.77
C TYR A 293 -13.43 23.11 15.32
N THR A 294 -13.23 21.81 15.16
CA THR A 294 -13.01 21.17 13.86
C THR A 294 -14.05 20.10 13.54
N ALA A 295 -14.72 19.55 14.56
CA ALA A 295 -15.75 18.54 14.40
C ALA A 295 -16.75 18.59 15.56
N LEU A 296 -18.00 18.19 15.32
CA LEU A 296 -19.05 18.07 16.34
C LEU A 296 -19.91 16.84 16.03
N CYS A 297 -20.23 16.06 17.06
CA CYS A 297 -21.23 15.00 16.98
C CYS A 297 -21.96 14.85 18.32
N VAL A 298 -23.06 14.11 18.29
CA VAL A 298 -23.87 13.81 19.48
C VAL A 298 -23.99 12.30 19.61
N ASP A 299 -23.92 11.76 20.82
CA ASP A 299 -24.16 10.35 21.08
C ASP A 299 -25.66 10.02 21.31
N LYS A 300 -25.98 8.74 21.47
CA LYS A 300 -27.37 8.29 21.71
C LYS A 300 -27.98 8.81 23.04
N ASN A 301 -27.15 9.24 23.98
CA ASN A 301 -27.54 9.73 25.30
C ASN A 301 -27.63 11.28 25.33
N GLY A 302 -27.37 11.94 24.20
CA GLY A 302 -27.36 13.41 24.11
C GLY A 302 -26.07 14.07 24.58
N LEU A 303 -24.98 13.32 24.74
CA LEU A 303 -23.66 13.88 25.01
C LEU A 303 -23.10 14.53 23.74
N LEU A 304 -22.58 15.74 23.89
CA LEU A 304 -21.97 16.53 22.82
C LEU A 304 -20.47 16.26 22.78
N LEU A 305 -19.95 15.80 21.64
CA LEU A 305 -18.52 15.58 21.45
C LEU A 305 -17.98 16.58 20.42
N ALA A 306 -17.03 17.41 20.84
CA ALA A 306 -16.43 18.44 20.01
C ALA A 306 -14.93 18.20 19.84
N GLY A 307 -14.47 18.11 18.59
CA GLY A 307 -13.05 18.10 18.25
C GLY A 307 -12.53 19.53 18.25
N LYS A 308 -11.41 19.78 18.94
CA LYS A 308 -10.79 21.09 19.08
C LYS A 308 -9.30 21.02 18.78
N CYS A 309 -8.80 21.99 18.02
CA CYS A 309 -7.40 22.19 17.72
C CYS A 309 -6.91 23.51 18.34
N GLU A 310 -5.90 23.45 19.20
CA GLU A 310 -5.29 24.63 19.82
C GLU A 310 -4.17 25.23 18.96
N LYS A 311 -3.81 26.49 19.23
CA LYS A 311 -2.80 27.22 18.45
C LYS A 311 -1.42 26.57 18.50
N ASP A 312 -1.12 25.83 19.57
CA ASP A 312 0.16 25.15 19.79
C ASP A 312 0.21 23.74 19.17
N GLY A 313 -0.77 23.38 18.34
CA GLY A 313 -0.83 22.08 17.65
C GLY A 313 -1.37 20.93 18.50
N PHE A 314 -1.82 21.21 19.72
CA PHE A 314 -2.52 20.24 20.56
C PHE A 314 -3.96 20.06 20.10
N ALA A 315 -4.39 18.80 19.98
CA ALA A 315 -5.76 18.47 19.64
C ALA A 315 -6.42 17.63 20.72
N ARG A 316 -7.70 17.90 20.95
CA ARG A 316 -8.50 17.17 21.92
C ARG A 316 -9.92 16.96 21.45
N ILE A 317 -10.55 15.90 21.94
CA ILE A 317 -11.99 15.70 21.84
C ILE A 317 -12.57 15.99 23.23
N GLU A 318 -13.42 16.99 23.31
CA GLU A 318 -14.10 17.42 24.53
C GLU A 318 -15.52 16.83 24.54
N ILE A 319 -15.92 16.21 25.65
CA ILE A 319 -17.24 15.62 25.83
C ILE A 319 -18.02 16.47 26.82
N TYR A 320 -19.19 16.93 26.42
CA TYR A 320 -20.09 17.79 27.19
C TYR A 320 -21.43 17.12 27.46
N ASP A 321 -22.06 17.47 28.57
CA ASP A 321 -23.47 17.15 28.81
C ASP A 321 -24.41 18.04 27.97
N ASN A 322 -25.72 17.79 28.07
CA ASN A 322 -26.74 18.57 27.37
C ASN A 322 -26.94 20.00 27.92
N GLN A 323 -26.29 20.34 29.03
CA GLN A 323 -26.27 21.68 29.63
C GLN A 323 -24.99 22.46 29.28
N GLY A 324 -24.01 21.83 28.62
CA GLY A 324 -22.73 22.43 28.27
C GLY A 324 -21.62 22.26 29.30
N HIS A 325 -21.79 21.44 30.33
CA HIS A 325 -20.71 21.13 31.26
C HIS A 325 -19.74 20.13 30.63
N LEU A 326 -18.45 20.44 30.71
CA LEU A 326 -17.39 19.55 30.25
C LEU A 326 -17.30 18.35 31.20
N LEU A 327 -17.53 17.15 30.67
CA LEU A 327 -17.44 15.90 31.39
C LEU A 327 -16.06 15.27 31.28
N ARG A 328 -15.47 15.24 30.08
CA ARG A 328 -14.23 14.51 29.80
C ARG A 328 -13.46 15.10 28.62
N ILE A 329 -12.16 14.84 28.59
CA ILE A 329 -11.26 15.21 27.50
C ILE A 329 -10.51 13.95 27.05
N ILE A 330 -10.39 13.75 25.74
CA ILE A 330 -9.44 12.83 25.12
C ILE A 330 -8.35 13.69 24.49
N ASP A 331 -7.12 13.67 25.04
CA ASP A 331 -6.02 14.53 24.61
C ASP A 331 -4.86 13.79 23.90
N SER A 332 -3.97 14.59 23.30
CA SER A 332 -2.82 14.14 22.52
C SER A 332 -1.73 13.40 23.31
N TYR A 333 -1.67 13.50 24.65
CA TYR A 333 -0.49 13.06 25.41
C TYR A 333 -0.40 11.54 25.53
N ALA A 334 -1.54 10.86 25.56
CA ALA A 334 -1.61 9.38 25.61
C ALA A 334 -1.96 8.73 24.25
N GLN A 335 -2.52 9.49 23.30
CA GLN A 335 -3.28 8.91 22.19
C GLN A 335 -2.88 9.40 20.78
N ARG A 336 -1.80 10.19 20.65
CA ARG A 336 -1.25 10.67 19.35
C ARG A 336 -2.31 11.30 18.42
N LEU A 337 -3.31 11.99 18.98
CA LEU A 337 -4.32 12.73 18.22
C LEU A 337 -3.77 14.11 17.83
N ARG A 338 -3.80 14.49 16.55
CA ARG A 338 -3.25 15.76 16.06
C ARG A 338 -4.24 16.68 15.37
N ARG A 339 -5.10 16.18 14.47
CA ARG A 339 -6.10 17.03 13.81
C ARG A 339 -7.43 16.32 13.56
N PRO A 340 -8.32 16.27 14.57
CA PRO A 340 -9.63 15.63 14.44
C PRO A 340 -10.52 16.43 13.47
N CYS A 341 -10.94 15.88 12.34
CA CYS A 341 -11.75 16.62 11.36
C CYS A 341 -13.18 16.08 11.19
N SER A 342 -13.44 14.86 11.65
CA SER A 342 -14.78 14.26 11.61
C SER A 342 -14.92 13.32 12.80
N LEU A 343 -16.08 13.35 13.44
CA LEU A 343 -16.40 12.52 14.60
C LEU A 343 -17.67 11.72 14.32
N ALA A 344 -17.65 10.43 14.64
CA ALA A 344 -18.82 9.56 14.59
C ALA A 344 -18.93 8.73 15.87
N THR A 345 -20.05 8.82 16.56
CA THR A 345 -20.31 8.09 17.81
C THR A 345 -20.92 6.73 17.53
N THR A 346 -20.70 5.81 18.46
CA THR A 346 -21.23 4.45 18.44
C THR A 346 -22.11 4.19 19.66
N ARG A 347 -22.98 3.17 19.59
CA ARG A 347 -23.89 2.83 20.69
C ARG A 347 -23.16 2.29 21.92
N ASP A 348 -21.94 1.79 21.77
CA ASP A 348 -21.04 1.29 22.83
C ASP A 348 -20.17 2.40 23.46
N GLY A 349 -20.47 3.67 23.20
CA GLY A 349 -19.79 4.80 23.86
C GLY A 349 -18.35 5.03 23.39
N CYS A 350 -18.12 4.73 22.11
CA CYS A 350 -16.88 5.03 21.42
C CYS A 350 -17.08 6.07 20.33
N VAL A 351 -16.05 6.86 20.04
CA VAL A 351 -16.01 7.86 18.97
C VAL A 351 -14.93 7.47 17.98
N PHE A 352 -15.32 7.40 16.71
CA PHE A 352 -14.39 7.34 15.60
C PHE A 352 -14.01 8.75 15.19
N CYS A 353 -12.73 8.98 14.96
CA CYS A 353 -12.18 10.25 14.55
C CYS A 353 -11.26 10.07 13.35
N VAL A 354 -11.43 10.90 12.33
CA VAL A 354 -10.45 11.05 11.24
C VAL A 354 -9.35 12.02 11.70
N ASP A 355 -8.11 11.53 11.81
CA ASP A 355 -6.94 12.35 12.11
C ASP A 355 -6.19 12.69 10.82
N LEU A 356 -6.39 13.92 10.34
CA LEU A 356 -5.83 14.39 9.07
C LEU A 356 -4.30 14.44 9.06
N THR A 357 -3.63 14.54 10.20
CA THR A 357 -2.16 14.62 10.23
C THR A 357 -1.51 13.26 10.06
N THR A 358 -2.20 12.19 10.46
CA THR A 358 -1.67 10.82 10.37
C THR A 358 -2.36 9.98 9.30
N ASP A 359 -3.27 10.59 8.54
CA ASP A 359 -4.11 9.93 7.54
C ASP A 359 -4.73 8.62 8.07
N SER A 360 -5.30 8.69 9.28
CA SER A 360 -5.81 7.51 9.99
C SER A 360 -7.18 7.73 10.62
N ILE A 361 -7.96 6.66 10.69
CA ILE A 361 -9.23 6.60 11.44
C ILE A 361 -8.96 5.94 12.79
N ARG A 362 -9.34 6.60 13.88
CA ARG A 362 -9.06 6.13 15.25
C ARG A 362 -10.32 6.01 16.06
N LYS A 363 -10.41 4.94 16.86
CA LYS A 363 -11.51 4.67 17.79
C LYS A 363 -11.07 5.02 19.22
N TYR A 364 -11.82 5.87 19.91
CA TYR A 364 -11.62 6.19 21.31
C TYR A 364 -12.86 5.86 22.14
N ARG A 365 -12.69 5.32 23.35
CA ARG A 365 -13.80 5.10 24.29
C ARG A 365 -13.96 6.32 25.19
N TYR A 366 -15.18 6.83 25.34
CA TYR A 366 -15.45 8.02 26.17
C TYR A 366 -16.49 7.79 27.28
N THR A 367 -17.32 6.74 27.18
CA THR A 367 -18.19 6.24 28.27
C THR A 367 -17.43 5.41 29.28
#